data_AF-A0A0T7SAW1-F1
#
_entry.id   AF-A0A0T7SAW1-F1
#
_cell.length_a   1.000
_cell.length_b   1.000
_cell.length_c   1.000
_cell.angle_alpha   90.00
_cell.angle_beta   90.00
_cell.angle_gamma   90.00
#
_symmetry.space_group_name_H-M   'P 1'
#
loop_
_entity.id
_entity.type
_entity.pdbx_description
1 polymer ?
#
loop_
_entity_poly.entity_id
_entity_poly.type
_entity_poly.pdbx_seq_one_letter_code
_entity_poly.pdbx_strand_id
1 'polypeptide(L)'
;MITNNIPATSYFSNLPNEIKISIFKYVEFPSNLSVSCSSWSNISQDQQARAKWIIFWFGKTHALFQAVRLGPTFINTGVVQAIVAEEGVLSRYFLQRLIMHYGKYDPQLIELKISHNTGQTDINRIRDLQQRGQAPWASNLPLPVYIFLLTKAHEEFGNDFYEKGNDMELFHFLTGGPQQISLAPTILEKNKEVIKDLILKKKFAPLPPRPPQGRLPVEEYPAQDGYENNRQLNVVARAILINKELVNWWKQIGYQEICEDVNDLVMQGALLILYPPTPSPAWTKPNTEIVSQKIREFTDLGFQLSYKVIVDIFITFEVRLKDIGEDLVKAFTEAKKDFGKNYLSECLAEIQSRLERNQLTPEMSQKIIDFIMNQNLVEWVAQIQVPPGQN
;
A
#
# COMPACT_ATOMS: atom_id res chain seq x y z
N MET A 1 18.01 -59.15 -22.14
CA MET A 1 17.93 -57.70 -21.92
C MET A 1 16.62 -57.41 -21.23
N ILE A 2 16.63 -57.26 -19.91
CA ILE A 2 15.45 -56.88 -19.12
C ILE A 2 15.41 -55.36 -19.15
N THR A 3 14.49 -54.79 -19.92
CA THR A 3 14.18 -53.36 -19.89
C THR A 3 13.38 -53.07 -18.62
N ASN A 4 14.06 -52.68 -17.56
CA ASN A 4 13.44 -52.09 -16.39
C ASN A 4 12.85 -50.73 -16.78
N ASN A 5 11.57 -50.73 -17.17
CA ASN A 5 10.73 -49.54 -17.14
C ASN A 5 10.49 -49.19 -15.67
N ILE A 6 11.36 -48.35 -15.11
CA ILE A 6 11.02 -47.59 -13.91
C ILE A 6 10.00 -46.55 -14.38
N PRO A 7 8.71 -46.64 -13.99
CA PRO A 7 7.79 -45.55 -14.30
C PRO A 7 8.35 -44.31 -13.61
N ALA A 8 8.51 -43.21 -14.33
CA ALA A 8 8.81 -41.92 -13.73
C ALA A 8 7.67 -41.59 -12.76
N THR A 9 7.79 -42.01 -11.52
CA THR A 9 6.91 -41.62 -10.44
C THR A 9 7.03 -40.11 -10.33
N SER A 10 6.04 -39.40 -10.85
CA SER A 10 5.91 -37.97 -10.63
C SER A 10 5.73 -37.77 -9.13
N TYR A 11 6.81 -37.46 -8.43
CA TYR A 11 6.83 -37.32 -6.97
C TYR A 11 5.80 -36.30 -6.48
N PHE A 12 5.44 -35.32 -7.31
CA PHE A 12 4.46 -34.28 -7.00
C PHE A 12 3.01 -34.69 -7.31
N SER A 13 2.74 -35.64 -8.21
CA SER A 13 1.37 -36.05 -8.53
C SER A 13 0.70 -36.79 -7.38
N ASN A 14 1.48 -37.50 -6.57
CA ASN A 14 0.98 -38.34 -5.48
C ASN A 14 0.86 -37.62 -4.13
N LEU A 15 1.20 -36.33 -4.06
CA LEU A 15 1.04 -35.56 -2.83
C LEU A 15 -0.46 -35.41 -2.49
N PRO A 16 -0.85 -35.50 -1.19
CA PRO A 16 -2.19 -35.16 -0.74
C PRO A 16 -2.56 -33.73 -1.11
N ASN A 17 -3.85 -33.47 -1.31
CA ASN A 17 -4.34 -32.15 -1.70
C ASN A 17 -4.01 -31.09 -0.65
N GLU A 18 -4.00 -31.41 0.66
CA GLU A 18 -3.64 -30.41 1.69
C GLU A 18 -2.19 -29.92 1.53
N ILE A 19 -1.28 -30.83 1.17
CA ILE A 19 0.13 -30.50 0.92
C ILE A 19 0.27 -29.68 -0.36
N LYS A 20 -0.46 -30.07 -1.42
CA LYS A 20 -0.46 -29.30 -2.67
C LYS A 20 -0.99 -27.88 -2.47
N ILE A 21 -2.07 -27.70 -1.72
CA ILE A 21 -2.60 -26.37 -1.34
C ILE A 21 -1.54 -25.57 -0.57
N SER A 22 -0.85 -26.22 0.37
CA SER A 22 0.21 -25.60 1.17
C SER A 22 1.42 -25.18 0.35
N ILE A 23 1.73 -25.90 -0.74
CA ILE A 23 2.75 -25.50 -1.72
C ILE A 23 2.22 -24.37 -2.60
N PHE A 24 0.99 -24.52 -3.11
CA PHE A 24 0.37 -23.62 -4.08
C PHE A 24 0.31 -22.16 -3.59
N LYS A 25 0.04 -21.93 -2.30
CA LYS A 25 -0.02 -20.57 -1.75
C LYS A 25 1.28 -19.78 -1.91
N TYR A 26 2.44 -20.43 -2.00
CA TYR A 26 3.75 -19.79 -2.18
C TYR A 26 4.14 -19.56 -3.64
N VAL A 27 3.29 -19.96 -4.59
CA VAL A 27 3.58 -19.85 -6.02
C VAL A 27 3.30 -18.43 -6.49
N GLU A 28 4.32 -17.75 -7.00
CA GLU A 28 4.22 -16.38 -7.50
C GLU A 28 3.29 -16.27 -8.74
N PHE A 29 3.39 -17.24 -9.66
CA PHE A 29 2.60 -17.28 -10.88
C PHE A 29 1.71 -18.56 -10.94
N PRO A 30 0.54 -18.57 -10.27
CA PRO A 30 -0.35 -19.73 -10.22
C PRO A 30 -0.76 -20.29 -11.58
N SER A 31 -0.89 -19.42 -12.59
CA SER A 31 -1.24 -19.81 -13.96
C SER A 31 -0.25 -20.81 -14.53
N ASN A 32 1.05 -20.57 -14.33
CA ASN A 32 2.12 -21.40 -14.88
C ASN A 32 2.09 -22.80 -14.26
N LEU A 33 1.84 -22.89 -12.96
CA LEU A 33 1.72 -24.18 -12.29
C LEU A 33 0.42 -24.90 -12.70
N SER A 34 -0.68 -24.17 -12.88
CA SER A 34 -1.98 -24.76 -13.24
C SER A 34 -1.98 -25.47 -14.60
N VAL A 35 -1.21 -24.97 -15.56
CA VAL A 35 -1.12 -25.58 -16.90
C VAL A 35 -0.11 -26.73 -16.98
N SER A 36 0.67 -26.97 -15.92
CA SER A 36 1.70 -28.02 -15.91
C SER A 36 1.12 -29.43 -15.91
N CYS A 37 0.04 -29.67 -15.16
CA CYS A 37 -0.66 -30.96 -15.15
C CYS A 37 -2.09 -30.82 -14.58
N SER A 38 -2.93 -31.83 -14.85
CA SER A 38 -4.32 -31.88 -14.37
C SER A 38 -4.43 -31.79 -12.85
N SER A 39 -3.50 -32.39 -12.10
CA SER A 39 -3.52 -32.32 -10.65
C SER A 39 -3.34 -30.90 -10.13
N TRP A 40 -2.43 -30.11 -10.70
CA TRP A 40 -2.22 -28.72 -10.28
C TRP A 40 -3.30 -27.79 -10.83
N SER A 41 -3.84 -28.11 -12.00
CA SER A 41 -5.04 -27.44 -12.53
C SER A 41 -6.22 -27.57 -11.56
N ASN A 42 -6.47 -28.77 -11.02
CA ASN A 42 -7.53 -28.97 -10.03
C ASN A 42 -7.29 -28.16 -8.74
N ILE A 43 -6.04 -28.10 -8.26
CA ILE A 43 -5.68 -27.30 -7.08
C ILE A 43 -5.86 -25.80 -7.36
N SER A 44 -5.57 -25.31 -8.57
CA SER A 44 -5.77 -23.88 -8.90
C SER A 44 -7.24 -23.48 -8.97
N GLN A 45 -8.15 -24.44 -9.14
CA GLN A 45 -9.61 -24.22 -9.08
C GLN A 45 -10.19 -24.39 -7.68
N ASP A 46 -9.43 -24.97 -6.75
CA ASP A 46 -9.87 -25.17 -5.37
C ASP A 46 -10.04 -23.83 -4.63
N GLN A 47 -11.19 -23.68 -3.96
CA GLN A 47 -11.56 -22.44 -3.29
C GLN A 47 -10.65 -22.12 -2.09
N GLN A 48 -10.19 -23.14 -1.36
CA GLN A 48 -9.28 -22.99 -0.22
C GLN A 48 -7.88 -22.64 -0.70
N ALA A 49 -7.43 -23.25 -1.81
CA ALA A 49 -6.16 -22.90 -2.45
C ALA A 49 -6.11 -21.43 -2.86
N ARG A 50 -7.18 -20.95 -3.52
CA ARG A 50 -7.31 -19.54 -3.94
C ARG A 50 -7.33 -18.58 -2.75
N ALA A 51 -8.10 -18.91 -1.72
CA ALA A 51 -8.17 -18.10 -0.50
C ALA A 51 -6.82 -17.99 0.21
N LYS A 52 -6.12 -19.12 0.40
CA LYS A 52 -4.79 -19.12 1.03
C LYS A 52 -3.75 -18.40 0.20
N TRP A 53 -3.80 -18.54 -1.13
CA TRP A 53 -2.91 -17.83 -2.03
C TRP A 53 -3.12 -16.32 -1.97
N ILE A 54 -4.37 -15.84 -2.08
CA ILE A 54 -4.64 -14.39 -2.09
C ILE A 54 -4.29 -13.75 -0.73
N ILE A 55 -4.56 -14.44 0.39
CA ILE A 55 -4.21 -13.95 1.73
C ILE A 55 -2.69 -13.94 1.93
N PHE A 56 -1.98 -14.94 1.42
CA PHE A 56 -0.52 -15.00 1.55
C PHE A 56 0.18 -13.85 0.81
N TRP A 57 -0.26 -13.55 -0.42
CA TRP A 57 0.40 -12.54 -1.26
C TRP A 57 -0.07 -11.11 -1.01
N PHE A 58 -1.28 -10.90 -0.51
CA PHE A 58 -1.89 -9.58 -0.39
C PHE A 58 -2.39 -9.23 1.02
N GLY A 59 -2.13 -10.10 2.00
CA GLY A 59 -2.57 -9.89 3.38
C GLY A 59 -4.06 -10.15 3.58
N LYS A 60 -4.45 -10.31 4.86
CA LYS A 60 -5.84 -10.59 5.25
C LYS A 60 -6.78 -9.42 4.94
N THR A 61 -6.29 -8.20 5.09
CA THR A 61 -7.11 -6.99 4.98
C THR A 61 -7.53 -6.68 3.54
N HIS A 62 -6.66 -6.95 2.57
CA HIS A 62 -6.92 -6.62 1.16
C HIS A 62 -7.26 -7.83 0.30
N ALA A 63 -7.30 -9.04 0.88
CA ALA A 63 -7.63 -10.28 0.17
C ALA A 63 -8.92 -10.19 -0.66
N LEU A 64 -10.02 -9.68 -0.09
CA LEU A 64 -11.30 -9.54 -0.82
C LEU A 64 -11.20 -8.52 -1.96
N PHE A 65 -10.53 -7.40 -1.71
CA PHE A 65 -10.29 -6.40 -2.75
C PHE A 65 -9.54 -6.99 -3.94
N GLN A 66 -8.42 -7.69 -3.68
CA GLN A 66 -7.63 -8.29 -4.75
C GLN A 66 -8.35 -9.44 -5.45
N ALA A 67 -9.10 -10.27 -4.71
CA ALA A 67 -9.91 -11.33 -5.31
C ALA A 67 -10.95 -10.78 -6.30
N VAL A 68 -11.63 -9.68 -5.96
CA VAL A 68 -12.56 -9.00 -6.88
C VAL A 68 -11.81 -8.42 -8.09
N ARG A 69 -10.64 -7.81 -7.89
CA ARG A 69 -9.82 -7.24 -8.98
C ARG A 69 -9.32 -8.27 -9.98
N LEU A 70 -9.01 -9.50 -9.52
CA LEU A 70 -8.65 -10.61 -10.39
C LEU A 70 -9.82 -11.10 -11.25
N GLY A 71 -11.04 -10.71 -10.89
CA GLY A 71 -12.22 -10.85 -11.73
C GLY A 71 -12.91 -12.22 -11.64
N PRO A 72 -13.92 -12.45 -12.49
CA PRO A 72 -14.87 -13.56 -12.37
C PRO A 72 -14.25 -14.94 -12.59
N THR A 73 -13.07 -15.04 -13.19
CA THR A 73 -12.34 -16.31 -13.35
C THR A 73 -11.72 -16.78 -12.03
N PHE A 74 -11.41 -15.83 -11.14
CA PHE A 74 -10.80 -16.09 -9.84
C PHE A 74 -11.85 -16.21 -8.73
N ILE A 75 -12.75 -15.22 -8.62
CA ILE A 75 -13.66 -15.11 -7.47
C ILE A 75 -15.03 -15.76 -7.75
N ASN A 76 -15.48 -16.56 -6.78
CA ASN A 76 -16.85 -17.06 -6.67
C ASN A 76 -17.28 -17.05 -5.19
N THR A 77 -18.52 -17.43 -4.90
CA THR A 77 -19.05 -17.40 -3.51
C THR A 77 -18.27 -18.32 -2.58
N GLY A 78 -17.82 -19.47 -3.07
CA GLY A 78 -16.99 -20.42 -2.32
C GLY A 78 -15.61 -19.86 -1.96
N VAL A 79 -14.98 -19.11 -2.88
CA VAL A 79 -13.72 -18.40 -2.61
C VAL A 79 -13.92 -17.31 -1.56
N VAL A 80 -15.01 -16.52 -1.63
CA VAL A 80 -15.30 -15.51 -0.60
C VAL A 80 -15.50 -16.16 0.77
N GLN A 81 -16.27 -17.25 0.83
CA GLN A 81 -16.44 -18.01 2.08
C GLN A 81 -15.12 -18.53 2.63
N ALA A 82 -14.26 -19.08 1.76
CA ALA A 82 -12.94 -19.55 2.16
C ALA A 82 -12.03 -18.42 2.64
N ILE A 83 -12.07 -17.24 2.01
CA ILE A 83 -11.32 -16.05 2.47
C ILE A 83 -11.78 -15.64 3.87
N VAL A 84 -13.09 -15.54 4.10
CA VAL A 84 -13.64 -15.17 5.42
C VAL A 84 -13.31 -16.22 6.48
N ALA A 85 -13.36 -17.51 6.12
CA ALA A 85 -12.99 -18.61 7.03
C ALA A 85 -11.50 -18.60 7.41
N GLU A 86 -10.62 -18.10 6.54
CA GLU A 86 -9.19 -17.90 6.77
C GLU A 86 -8.86 -16.51 7.35
N GLU A 87 -9.84 -15.90 8.04
CA GLU A 87 -9.73 -14.59 8.71
C GLU A 87 -9.49 -13.39 7.77
N GLY A 88 -9.87 -13.52 6.50
CA GLY A 88 -9.92 -12.41 5.57
C GLY A 88 -10.93 -11.35 6.03
N VAL A 89 -10.54 -10.08 5.93
CA VAL A 89 -11.30 -8.97 6.54
C VAL A 89 -12.40 -8.49 5.62
N LEU A 90 -13.64 -8.52 6.10
CA LEU A 90 -14.77 -7.83 5.46
C LEU A 90 -14.83 -6.38 5.97
N SER A 91 -14.16 -5.46 5.28
CA SER A 91 -14.16 -4.04 5.66
C SER A 91 -15.43 -3.32 5.18
N ARG A 92 -16.04 -2.51 6.05
CA ARG A 92 -17.16 -1.64 5.66
C ARG A 92 -16.78 -0.66 4.54
N TYR A 93 -15.57 -0.10 4.62
CA TYR A 93 -15.06 0.81 3.59
C TYR A 93 -14.84 0.12 2.24
N PHE A 94 -14.29 -1.09 2.25
CA PHE A 94 -14.15 -1.90 1.03
C PHE A 94 -15.51 -2.10 0.34
N LEU A 95 -16.56 -2.41 1.12
CA LEU A 95 -17.90 -2.63 0.59
C LEU A 95 -18.55 -1.34 0.06
N GLN A 96 -18.37 -0.21 0.75
CA GLN A 96 -18.79 1.11 0.23
C GLN A 96 -18.12 1.38 -1.12
N ARG A 97 -16.81 1.15 -1.24
CA ARG A 97 -16.07 1.27 -2.51
C ARG A 97 -16.56 0.26 -3.56
N LEU A 98 -16.86 -0.97 -3.17
CA LEU A 98 -17.40 -1.98 -4.08
C LEU A 98 -18.72 -1.52 -4.71
N ILE A 99 -19.68 -1.06 -3.90
CA ILE A 99 -20.98 -0.55 -4.35
C ILE A 99 -20.79 0.60 -5.34
N MET A 100 -19.85 1.50 -5.07
CA MET A 100 -19.55 2.61 -5.97
C MET A 100 -19.05 2.17 -7.35
N HIS A 101 -18.48 0.97 -7.53
CA HIS A 101 -17.87 0.55 -8.79
C HIS A 101 -18.60 -0.61 -9.50
N TYR A 102 -19.47 -1.33 -8.79
CA TYR A 102 -20.24 -2.44 -9.37
C TYR A 102 -21.17 -1.98 -10.51
N GLY A 103 -21.22 -2.74 -11.60
CA GLY A 103 -22.16 -2.53 -12.71
C GLY A 103 -21.98 -1.23 -13.50
N LYS A 104 -20.88 -0.49 -13.33
CA LYS A 104 -20.63 0.78 -14.03
C LYS A 104 -20.25 0.65 -15.50
N TYR A 105 -19.83 -0.54 -15.93
CA TYR A 105 -19.35 -0.82 -17.28
C TYR A 105 -20.31 -1.77 -18.00
N ASP A 106 -20.97 -1.25 -19.03
CA ASP A 106 -21.77 -2.02 -19.98
C ASP A 106 -21.09 -1.97 -21.36
N PRO A 107 -20.40 -3.05 -21.77
CA PRO A 107 -19.67 -3.09 -23.04
C PRO A 107 -20.57 -2.84 -24.25
N GLN A 108 -21.80 -3.37 -24.23
CA GLN A 108 -22.72 -3.28 -25.36
C GLN A 108 -23.27 -1.86 -25.50
N LEU A 109 -23.68 -1.24 -24.39
CA LEU A 109 -24.10 0.16 -24.40
C LEU A 109 -22.97 1.09 -24.83
N ILE A 110 -21.74 0.80 -24.43
CA ILE A 110 -20.54 1.54 -24.85
C ILE A 110 -20.35 1.45 -26.38
N GLU A 111 -20.38 0.24 -26.95
CA GLU A 111 -20.28 0.04 -28.40
C GLU A 111 -21.40 0.75 -29.16
N LEU A 112 -22.62 0.71 -28.62
CA LEU A 112 -23.77 1.42 -29.19
C LEU A 112 -23.58 2.95 -29.14
N LYS A 113 -23.09 3.51 -28.03
CA LYS A 113 -22.81 4.95 -27.91
C LYS A 113 -21.73 5.42 -28.90
N ILE A 114 -20.69 4.61 -29.10
CA ILE A 114 -19.63 4.90 -30.07
C ILE A 114 -20.18 4.84 -31.50
N SER A 115 -20.95 3.80 -31.85
CA SER A 115 -21.49 3.64 -33.20
C SER A 115 -22.53 4.69 -33.58
N HIS A 116 -23.26 5.25 -32.60
CA HIS A 116 -24.36 6.20 -32.84
C HIS A 116 -24.00 7.67 -32.56
N ASN A 117 -22.71 8.02 -32.40
CA ASN A 117 -22.20 9.40 -32.25
C ASN A 117 -22.95 10.29 -31.24
N THR A 118 -23.41 9.73 -30.11
CA THR A 118 -24.11 10.50 -29.07
C THR A 118 -23.09 11.24 -28.19
N GLY A 119 -22.68 12.44 -28.62
CA GLY A 119 -21.85 13.38 -27.87
C GLY A 119 -20.33 13.15 -27.98
N GLN A 120 -19.60 14.07 -28.61
CA GLN A 120 -18.14 13.98 -28.80
C GLN A 120 -17.36 13.76 -27.48
N THR A 121 -17.82 14.33 -26.37
CA THR A 121 -17.14 14.30 -25.07
C THR A 121 -17.19 12.93 -24.41
N ASP A 122 -18.33 12.24 -24.49
CA ASP A 122 -18.50 10.88 -23.95
C ASP A 122 -17.74 9.86 -24.79
N ILE A 123 -17.72 10.02 -26.12
CA ILE A 123 -17.00 9.13 -27.05
C ILE A 123 -15.49 9.18 -26.79
N ASN A 124 -14.93 10.36 -26.53
CA ASN A 124 -13.50 10.49 -26.22
C ASN A 124 -13.15 9.87 -24.86
N ARG A 125 -13.97 10.09 -23.82
CA ARG A 125 -13.78 9.47 -22.50
C ARG A 125 -13.90 7.94 -22.55
N ILE A 126 -14.85 7.44 -23.34
CA ILE A 126 -15.09 6.00 -23.53
C ILE A 126 -13.99 5.35 -24.39
N ARG A 127 -13.54 6.00 -25.46
CA ARG A 127 -12.37 5.55 -26.23
C ARG A 127 -11.11 5.55 -25.38
N ASP A 128 -10.91 6.55 -24.51
CA ASP A 128 -9.79 6.55 -23.56
C ASP A 128 -9.89 5.39 -22.57
N LEU A 129 -11.08 5.06 -22.06
CA LEU A 129 -11.30 3.90 -21.20
C LEU A 129 -11.05 2.57 -21.92
N GLN A 130 -11.43 2.46 -23.20
CA GLN A 130 -11.15 1.29 -24.05
C GLN A 130 -9.67 1.18 -24.45
N GLN A 131 -9.03 2.29 -24.82
CA GLN A 131 -7.59 2.36 -25.14
C GLN A 131 -6.72 2.09 -23.91
N ARG A 132 -7.18 2.46 -22.72
CA ARG A 132 -6.53 2.14 -21.44
C ARG A 132 -6.91 0.78 -20.89
N GLY A 133 -7.94 0.10 -21.44
CA GLY A 133 -8.43 -1.19 -20.95
C GLY A 133 -8.99 -1.16 -19.52
N GLN A 134 -9.37 0.00 -18.99
CA GLN A 134 -9.69 0.19 -17.57
C GLN A 134 -11.20 0.19 -17.34
N ALA A 135 -11.84 -0.98 -17.45
CA ALA A 135 -13.12 -1.16 -16.78
C ALA A 135 -12.93 -0.93 -15.27
N PRO A 136 -13.90 -0.33 -14.55
CA PRO A 136 -13.81 -0.20 -13.11
C PRO A 136 -13.56 -1.57 -12.47
N TRP A 137 -12.67 -1.60 -11.49
CA TRP A 137 -12.08 -2.81 -10.93
C TRP A 137 -13.07 -3.87 -10.41
N ALA A 138 -14.31 -3.47 -10.10
CA ALA A 138 -15.37 -4.34 -9.60
C ALA A 138 -16.54 -4.49 -10.58
N SER A 139 -16.47 -3.90 -11.77
CA SER A 139 -17.65 -3.78 -12.63
C SER A 139 -18.14 -5.10 -13.21
N ASN A 140 -17.25 -6.09 -13.35
CA ASN A 140 -17.55 -7.42 -13.89
C ASN A 140 -17.67 -8.49 -12.79
N LEU A 141 -17.83 -8.08 -11.53
CA LEU A 141 -18.03 -9.01 -10.42
C LEU A 141 -19.30 -9.85 -10.66
N PRO A 142 -19.27 -11.19 -10.49
CA PRO A 142 -20.48 -11.99 -10.65
C PRO A 142 -21.57 -11.57 -9.65
N LEU A 143 -22.81 -11.42 -10.13
CA LEU A 143 -23.95 -11.04 -9.31
C LEU A 143 -24.12 -11.92 -8.04
N PRO A 144 -23.96 -13.26 -8.08
CA PRO A 144 -24.05 -14.08 -6.87
C PRO A 144 -23.00 -13.70 -5.81
N VAL A 145 -21.79 -13.31 -6.24
CA VAL A 145 -20.72 -12.88 -5.33
C VAL A 145 -21.04 -11.52 -4.73
N TYR A 146 -21.53 -10.59 -5.56
CA TYR A 146 -21.98 -9.27 -5.10
C TYR A 146 -23.08 -9.37 -4.05
N ILE A 147 -24.14 -10.14 -4.34
CA ILE A 147 -25.25 -10.37 -3.40
C ILE A 147 -24.75 -11.01 -2.11
N PHE A 148 -23.86 -12.00 -2.19
CA PHE A 148 -23.30 -12.66 -1.03
C PHE A 148 -22.52 -11.68 -0.12
N LEU A 149 -21.65 -10.85 -0.70
CA LEU A 149 -20.88 -9.85 0.03
C LEU A 149 -21.80 -8.82 0.72
N LEU A 150 -22.83 -8.33 0.03
CA LEU A 150 -23.79 -7.40 0.61
C LEU A 150 -24.65 -8.03 1.69
N THR A 151 -25.05 -9.29 1.53
CA THR A 151 -25.80 -10.01 2.56
C THR A 151 -24.97 -10.12 3.83
N LYS A 152 -23.69 -10.52 3.69
CA LYS A 152 -22.74 -10.56 4.81
C LYS A 152 -22.51 -9.20 5.45
N ALA A 153 -22.43 -8.13 4.64
CA ALA A 153 -22.32 -6.77 5.14
C ALA A 153 -23.51 -6.37 6.02
N HIS A 154 -24.73 -6.69 5.59
CA HIS A 154 -25.94 -6.40 6.36
C HIS A 154 -26.04 -7.24 7.63
N GLU A 155 -25.61 -8.50 7.59
CA GLU A 155 -25.51 -9.37 8.77
C GLU A 155 -24.50 -8.81 9.80
N GLU A 156 -23.36 -8.30 9.35
CA GLU A 156 -22.27 -7.86 10.22
C GLU A 156 -22.46 -6.42 10.74
N PHE A 157 -22.89 -5.50 9.89
CA PHE A 157 -22.97 -4.07 10.23
C PHE A 157 -24.39 -3.58 10.51
N GLY A 158 -25.42 -4.31 10.09
CA GLY A 158 -26.82 -3.92 10.26
C GLY A 158 -27.08 -2.48 9.78
N ASN A 159 -27.71 -1.69 10.66
CA ASN A 159 -28.04 -0.29 10.38
C ASN A 159 -26.81 0.63 10.23
N ASP A 160 -25.63 0.19 10.66
CA ASP A 160 -24.40 0.98 10.57
C ASP A 160 -23.64 0.78 9.25
N PHE A 161 -24.21 0.04 8.28
CA PHE A 161 -23.50 -0.23 7.02
C PHE A 161 -23.32 1.04 6.17
N TYR A 162 -24.33 1.92 6.12
CA TYR A 162 -24.36 3.14 5.31
C TYR A 162 -23.79 2.93 3.88
N GLU A 163 -24.58 2.31 2.99
CA GLU A 163 -24.17 1.92 1.62
C GLU A 163 -23.56 3.07 0.79
N LYS A 164 -24.07 4.30 0.97
CA LYS A 164 -23.60 5.52 0.30
C LYS A 164 -22.59 6.32 1.13
N GLY A 165 -22.16 5.76 2.26
CA GLY A 165 -21.15 6.35 3.13
C GLY A 165 -19.75 6.27 2.54
N ASN A 166 -18.82 6.97 3.18
CA ASN A 166 -17.40 6.97 2.85
C ASN A 166 -16.59 7.04 4.13
N ASP A 167 -16.15 5.88 4.61
CA ASP A 167 -15.42 5.77 5.87
C ASP A 167 -14.06 6.50 5.84
N MET A 168 -13.41 6.63 4.68
CA MET A 168 -12.19 7.44 4.55
C MET A 168 -12.46 8.92 4.80
N GLU A 169 -13.58 9.44 4.26
CA GLU A 169 -13.99 10.82 4.52
C GLU A 169 -14.42 11.01 5.98
N LEU A 170 -15.19 10.07 6.55
CA LEU A 170 -15.50 10.09 7.98
C LEU A 170 -14.23 10.12 8.84
N PHE A 171 -13.26 9.24 8.53
CA PHE A 171 -11.97 9.21 9.21
C PHE A 171 -11.20 10.53 9.07
N HIS A 172 -11.23 11.15 7.89
CA HIS A 172 -10.64 12.48 7.66
C HIS A 172 -11.22 13.54 8.61
N PHE A 173 -12.55 13.57 8.79
CA PHE A 173 -13.18 14.51 9.72
C PHE A 173 -12.88 14.18 11.19
N LEU A 174 -12.95 12.90 11.58
CA LEU A 174 -12.72 12.47 12.96
C LEU A 174 -11.28 12.76 13.44
N THR A 175 -10.31 12.73 12.52
CA THR A 175 -8.89 12.98 12.80
C THR A 175 -8.48 14.47 12.66
N GLY A 176 -9.45 15.36 12.42
CA GLY A 176 -9.18 16.80 12.28
C GLY A 176 -8.56 17.20 10.94
N GLY A 177 -8.77 16.41 9.89
CA GLY A 177 -8.27 16.62 8.54
C GLY A 177 -8.54 18.02 7.96
N PRO A 178 -9.78 18.53 7.98
CA PRO A 178 -10.10 19.87 7.47
C PRO A 178 -9.59 21.03 8.33
N GLN A 179 -9.08 20.72 9.52
CA GLN A 179 -8.72 21.72 10.52
C GLN A 179 -7.23 22.03 10.47
N GLN A 180 -6.85 23.18 11.03
CA GLN A 180 -5.46 23.56 11.20
C GLN A 180 -4.68 22.46 11.93
N ILE A 181 -3.42 22.26 11.54
CA ILE A 181 -2.58 21.16 12.04
C ILE A 181 -2.45 21.17 13.58
N SER A 182 -2.47 22.35 14.20
CA SER A 182 -2.41 22.53 15.65
C SER A 182 -3.65 22.03 16.39
N LEU A 183 -4.82 22.03 15.76
CA LEU A 183 -6.09 21.59 16.35
C LEU A 183 -6.36 20.10 16.15
N ALA A 184 -5.72 19.49 15.16
CA ALA A 184 -5.96 18.10 14.79
C ALA A 184 -5.70 17.09 15.93
N PRO A 185 -4.64 17.22 16.76
CA PRO A 185 -4.45 16.32 17.91
C PRO A 185 -5.61 16.32 18.89
N THR A 186 -6.12 17.50 19.25
CA THR A 186 -7.25 17.64 20.18
C THR A 186 -8.54 17.03 19.62
N ILE A 187 -8.78 17.18 18.31
CA ILE A 187 -9.97 16.63 17.64
C ILE A 187 -9.87 15.11 17.57
N LEU A 188 -8.71 14.58 17.20
CA LEU A 188 -8.47 13.14 17.17
C LEU A 188 -8.72 12.53 18.55
N GLU A 189 -8.17 13.13 19.60
CA GLU A 189 -8.35 12.63 20.97
C GLU A 189 -9.82 12.69 21.42
N LYS A 190 -10.54 13.78 21.11
CA LYS A 190 -11.98 13.88 21.39
C LYS A 190 -12.79 12.77 20.71
N ASN A 191 -12.38 12.36 19.52
CA ASN A 191 -13.08 11.35 18.71
C ASN A 191 -12.46 9.94 18.83
N LYS A 192 -11.53 9.73 19.76
CA LYS A 192 -10.70 8.52 19.83
C LYS A 192 -11.51 7.23 19.86
N GLU A 193 -12.56 7.17 20.68
CA GLU A 193 -13.41 5.97 20.78
C GLU A 193 -14.21 5.70 19.50
N VAL A 194 -14.63 6.76 18.78
CA VAL A 194 -15.32 6.61 17.49
C VAL A 194 -14.36 6.11 16.42
N ILE A 195 -13.11 6.61 16.41
CA ILE A 195 -12.07 6.15 15.50
C ILE A 195 -11.71 4.69 15.80
N LYS A 196 -11.61 4.33 17.07
CA LYS A 196 -11.35 2.97 17.52
C LYS A 196 -12.46 2.02 17.11
N ASP A 197 -13.73 2.42 17.24
CA ASP A 197 -14.87 1.65 16.73
C ASP A 197 -14.80 1.46 15.21
N LEU A 198 -14.52 2.54 14.48
CA LEU A 198 -14.38 2.53 13.03
C LEU A 198 -13.30 1.53 12.57
N ILE A 199 -12.11 1.55 13.18
CA ILE A 199 -11.03 0.63 12.83
C ILE A 199 -11.32 -0.79 13.33
N LEU A 200 -11.61 -0.98 14.62
CA LEU A 200 -11.65 -2.31 15.22
C LEU A 200 -12.95 -3.07 14.95
N LYS A 201 -14.10 -2.38 14.96
CA LYS A 201 -15.41 -3.01 14.77
C LYS A 201 -15.88 -2.93 13.33
N LYS A 202 -15.75 -1.77 12.68
CA LYS A 202 -16.12 -1.60 11.25
C LYS A 202 -14.99 -2.01 10.29
N LYS A 203 -13.87 -2.49 10.84
CA LYS A 203 -12.71 -3.00 10.10
C LYS A 203 -12.21 -1.99 9.06
N PHE A 204 -12.29 -0.70 9.37
CA PHE A 204 -11.85 0.36 8.47
C PHE A 204 -10.36 0.19 8.17
N ALA A 205 -10.04 0.06 6.89
CA ALA A 205 -8.69 0.10 6.37
C ALA A 205 -8.74 0.79 5.00
N PRO A 206 -7.80 1.70 4.67
CA PRO A 206 -7.64 2.18 3.30
C PRO A 206 -7.47 1.00 2.34
N LEU A 207 -7.92 1.19 1.09
CA LEU A 207 -7.51 0.29 0.01
C LEU A 207 -6.00 0.46 -0.23
N PRO A 208 -5.30 -0.56 -0.75
CA PRO A 208 -3.85 -0.49 -0.86
C PRO A 208 -3.43 0.62 -1.83
N PRO A 209 -2.20 1.16 -1.70
CA PRO A 209 -1.61 2.04 -2.69
C PRO A 209 -1.50 1.33 -4.04
N ARG A 210 -1.48 2.13 -5.11
CA ARG A 210 -1.18 1.59 -6.44
C ARG A 210 0.27 1.08 -6.46
N PRO A 211 0.52 -0.15 -6.95
CA PRO A 211 1.87 -0.63 -7.18
C PRO A 211 2.65 0.34 -8.09
N PRO A 212 3.95 0.52 -7.88
CA PRO A 212 4.77 1.41 -8.70
C PRO A 212 4.85 0.90 -10.14
N GLN A 213 3.93 1.33 -11.01
CA GLN A 213 3.89 1.00 -12.43
C GLN A 213 3.76 2.29 -13.26
N GLY A 214 4.80 2.61 -14.03
CA GLY A 214 4.77 3.61 -15.09
C GLY A 214 4.30 5.03 -14.70
N ARG A 215 3.91 5.82 -15.71
CA ARG A 215 3.40 7.19 -15.52
C ARG A 215 2.16 7.16 -14.64
N LEU A 216 2.18 7.96 -13.57
CA LEU A 216 1.05 8.12 -12.64
C LEU A 216 -0.19 8.57 -13.43
N PRO A 217 -1.30 7.81 -13.39
CA PRO A 217 -2.55 8.26 -13.98
C PRO A 217 -3.07 9.49 -13.22
N VAL A 218 -3.93 10.26 -13.89
CA VAL A 218 -4.64 11.40 -13.27
C VAL A 218 -5.31 10.94 -11.97
N GLU A 219 -5.12 11.70 -10.89
CA GLU A 219 -5.69 11.44 -9.57
C GLU A 219 -7.22 11.66 -9.54
N GLU A 220 -7.99 10.79 -10.23
CA GLU A 220 -9.45 10.73 -10.06
C GLU A 220 -9.78 10.05 -8.72
N TYR A 221 -10.75 10.60 -7.98
CA TYR A 221 -11.27 9.99 -6.75
C TYR A 221 -12.79 9.75 -6.86
N PRO A 222 -13.27 8.52 -6.62
CA PRO A 222 -12.50 7.29 -6.40
C PRO A 222 -11.79 6.82 -7.68
N ALA A 223 -10.64 6.16 -7.53
CA ALA A 223 -9.87 5.66 -8.67
C ALA A 223 -10.57 4.48 -9.37
N GLN A 224 -10.55 4.44 -10.71
CA GLN A 224 -11.21 3.39 -11.50
C GLN A 224 -10.63 2.00 -11.24
N ASP A 225 -9.33 1.91 -11.00
CA ASP A 225 -8.63 0.66 -10.68
C ASP A 225 -8.78 0.22 -9.21
N GLY A 226 -9.48 1.02 -8.41
CA GLY A 226 -9.85 0.73 -7.03
C GLY A 226 -8.79 1.07 -6.00
N TYR A 227 -7.53 1.23 -6.38
CA TYR A 227 -6.46 1.58 -5.45
C TYR A 227 -6.70 2.93 -4.78
N GLU A 228 -6.15 3.10 -3.59
CA GLU A 228 -6.21 4.37 -2.90
C GLU A 228 -5.20 5.36 -3.49
N ASN A 229 -5.60 6.63 -3.58
CA ASN A 229 -4.70 7.66 -4.09
C ASN A 229 -3.84 8.26 -2.98
N ASN A 230 -2.76 8.94 -3.37
CA ASN A 230 -1.83 9.56 -2.42
C ASN A 230 -2.52 10.58 -1.52
N ARG A 231 -3.55 11.28 -1.99
CA ARG A 231 -4.29 12.24 -1.18
C ARG A 231 -4.99 11.58 0.00
N GLN A 232 -5.66 10.44 -0.21
CA GLN A 232 -6.33 9.73 0.89
C GLN A 232 -5.33 8.99 1.78
N LEU A 233 -4.27 8.42 1.22
CA LEU A 233 -3.19 7.82 2.03
C LEU A 233 -2.49 8.87 2.91
N ASN A 234 -2.38 10.13 2.46
CA ASN A 234 -1.92 11.23 3.28
C ASN A 234 -2.83 11.53 4.48
N VAL A 235 -4.14 11.28 4.38
CA VAL A 235 -5.05 11.40 5.53
C VAL A 235 -4.67 10.37 6.60
N VAL A 236 -4.45 9.13 6.18
CA VAL A 236 -4.02 8.03 7.07
C VAL A 236 -2.65 8.33 7.68
N ALA A 237 -1.67 8.72 6.87
CA ALA A 237 -0.32 9.06 7.34
C ALA A 237 -0.33 10.21 8.35
N ARG A 238 -1.09 11.28 8.08
CA ARG A 238 -1.24 12.40 9.01
C ARG A 238 -1.84 11.95 10.34
N ALA A 239 -2.86 11.10 10.33
CA ALA A 239 -3.46 10.59 11.55
C ALA A 239 -2.45 9.76 12.38
N ILE A 240 -1.62 8.94 11.73
CA ILE A 240 -0.54 8.17 12.38
C ILE A 240 0.52 9.08 13.01
N LEU A 241 0.91 10.15 12.30
CA LEU A 241 1.87 11.14 12.81
C LEU A 241 1.37 11.84 14.09
N ILE A 242 0.05 12.02 14.21
CA ILE A 242 -0.61 12.60 15.40
C ILE A 242 -0.76 11.55 16.50
N ASN A 243 -1.29 10.38 16.18
CA ASN A 243 -1.51 9.29 17.12
C ASN A 243 -1.05 7.95 16.53
N LYS A 244 0.07 7.46 17.04
CA LYS A 244 0.72 6.23 16.60
C LYS A 244 -0.02 4.96 17.00
N GLU A 245 -0.87 5.02 18.03
CA GLU A 245 -1.65 3.88 18.52
C GLU A 245 -2.56 3.31 17.43
N LEU A 246 -2.97 4.14 16.46
CA LEU A 246 -3.78 3.73 15.32
C LEU A 246 -3.15 2.57 14.53
N VAL A 247 -1.82 2.54 14.41
CA VAL A 247 -1.08 1.45 13.75
C VAL A 247 -1.37 0.11 14.42
N ASN A 248 -1.40 0.09 15.76
CA ASN A 248 -1.68 -1.12 16.50
C ASN A 248 -3.12 -1.58 16.31
N TRP A 249 -4.08 -0.65 16.18
CA TRP A 249 -5.47 -1.01 15.91
C TRP A 249 -5.64 -1.61 14.51
N TRP A 250 -4.93 -1.10 13.50
CA TRP A 250 -4.93 -1.70 12.16
C TRP A 250 -4.28 -3.10 12.16
N LYS A 251 -3.14 -3.25 12.83
CA LYS A 251 -2.50 -4.57 12.97
C LYS A 251 -3.38 -5.58 13.69
N GLN A 252 -4.17 -5.14 14.68
CA GLN A 252 -5.12 -6.00 15.39
C GLN A 252 -6.23 -6.57 14.50
N ILE A 253 -6.65 -5.83 13.46
CA ILE A 253 -7.63 -6.34 12.49
C ILE A 253 -7.01 -7.12 11.33
N GLY A 254 -5.69 -7.37 11.35
CA GLY A 254 -4.99 -8.14 10.33
C GLY A 254 -4.31 -7.32 9.24
N TYR A 255 -4.29 -5.98 9.34
CA TYR A 255 -3.61 -5.11 8.36
C TYR A 255 -2.14 -4.94 8.74
N GLN A 256 -1.31 -5.92 8.37
CA GLN A 256 0.11 -5.94 8.74
C GLN A 256 0.93 -4.97 7.89
N GLU A 257 0.47 -4.74 6.67
CA GLU A 257 1.11 -3.96 5.61
C GLU A 257 0.90 -2.45 5.77
N ILE A 258 0.11 -1.99 6.75
CA ILE A 258 -0.17 -0.56 6.96
C ILE A 258 1.11 0.28 7.04
N CYS A 259 2.16 -0.23 7.69
CA CYS A 259 3.43 0.48 7.78
C CYS A 259 4.14 0.60 6.43
N GLU A 260 4.02 -0.42 5.57
CA GLU A 260 4.57 -0.42 4.22
C GLU A 260 3.78 0.51 3.30
N ASP A 261 2.46 0.42 3.33
CA ASP A 261 1.55 1.14 2.43
C ASP A 261 1.61 2.66 2.58
N VAL A 262 1.87 3.16 3.80
CA VAL A 262 2.01 4.58 4.08
C VAL A 262 3.43 4.97 4.49
N ASN A 263 4.42 4.10 4.25
CA ASN A 263 5.79 4.25 4.74
C ASN A 263 6.40 5.59 4.35
N ASP A 264 6.41 5.89 3.06
CA ASP A 264 7.07 7.07 2.51
C ASP A 264 6.43 8.35 3.08
N LEU A 265 5.10 8.38 3.18
CA LEU A 265 4.33 9.52 3.69
C LEU A 265 4.57 9.77 5.17
N VAL A 266 4.58 8.71 5.99
CA VAL A 266 4.83 8.83 7.44
C VAL A 266 6.28 9.24 7.70
N MET A 267 7.25 8.60 7.04
CA MET A 267 8.66 8.90 7.26
C MET A 267 9.03 10.32 6.81
N GLN A 268 8.55 10.76 5.64
CA GLN A 268 8.73 12.15 5.19
C GLN A 268 7.99 13.13 6.10
N GLY A 269 6.74 12.84 6.45
CA GLY A 269 5.92 13.70 7.30
C GLY A 269 6.50 13.89 8.70
N ALA A 270 7.11 12.85 9.28
CA ALA A 270 7.82 12.92 10.56
C ALA A 270 8.97 13.94 10.53
N LEU A 271 9.72 13.99 9.42
CA LEU A 271 10.81 14.95 9.25
C LEU A 271 10.30 16.35 8.88
N LEU A 272 9.20 16.46 8.13
CA LEU A 272 8.56 17.76 7.85
C LEU A 272 8.03 18.44 9.12
N ILE A 273 7.60 17.66 10.13
CA ILE A 273 7.24 18.20 11.45
C ILE A 273 8.47 18.79 12.15
N LEU A 274 9.63 18.14 12.05
CA LEU A 274 10.88 18.62 12.63
C LEU A 274 11.48 19.79 11.85
N TYR A 275 11.35 19.79 10.53
CA TYR A 275 11.89 20.77 9.60
C TYR A 275 10.76 21.40 8.78
N PRO A 276 9.88 22.22 9.39
CA PRO A 276 8.77 22.84 8.68
C PRO A 276 9.27 23.70 7.51
N PRO A 277 8.61 23.68 6.34
CA PRO A 277 8.99 24.51 5.19
C PRO A 277 9.01 26.01 5.52
N THR A 278 8.13 26.43 6.43
CA THR A 278 8.07 27.79 6.96
C THR A 278 8.14 27.72 8.48
N PRO A 279 9.35 27.78 9.07
CA PRO A 279 9.52 27.75 10.52
C PRO A 279 8.83 28.93 11.19
N SER A 280 8.19 28.68 12.34
CA SER A 280 7.70 29.76 13.18
C SER A 280 8.87 30.44 13.90
N PRO A 281 8.71 31.68 14.41
CA PRO A 281 9.75 32.34 15.21
C PRO A 281 10.15 31.57 16.47
N ALA A 282 9.27 30.69 16.96
CA ALA A 282 9.52 29.83 18.12
C ALA A 282 10.16 28.48 17.76
N TRP A 283 10.32 28.18 16.46
CA TRP A 283 10.95 26.95 16.03
C TRP A 283 12.46 27.00 16.30
N THR A 284 12.97 25.92 16.88
CA THR A 284 14.40 25.70 17.08
C THR A 284 14.83 24.52 16.24
N LYS A 285 16.00 24.65 15.60
CA LYS A 285 16.55 23.59 14.77
C LYS A 285 16.79 22.35 15.65
N PRO A 286 16.20 21.18 15.32
CA PRO A 286 16.45 19.96 16.07
C PRO A 286 17.90 19.50 15.86
N ASN A 287 18.51 18.93 16.89
CA ASN A 287 19.81 18.29 16.77
C ASN A 287 19.67 16.86 16.23
N THR A 288 20.79 16.22 15.91
CA THR A 288 20.83 14.84 15.41
C THR A 288 20.07 13.86 16.30
N GLU A 289 20.23 13.94 17.62
CA GLU A 289 19.58 13.02 18.56
C GLU A 289 18.05 13.09 18.48
N ILE A 290 17.47 14.30 18.40
CA ILE A 290 16.02 14.49 18.26
C ILE A 290 15.53 13.88 16.94
N VAL A 291 16.28 14.06 15.85
CA VAL A 291 15.94 13.50 14.54
C VAL A 291 16.01 11.97 14.58
N SER A 292 17.09 11.42 15.11
CA SER A 292 17.29 9.97 15.25
C SER A 292 16.22 9.34 16.13
N GLN A 293 15.89 9.96 17.27
CA GLN A 293 14.80 9.52 18.14
C GLN A 293 13.47 9.52 17.38
N LYS A 294 13.19 10.58 16.61
CA LYS A 294 11.95 10.68 15.84
C LYS A 294 11.83 9.60 14.77
N ILE A 295 12.94 9.23 14.13
CA ILE A 295 12.98 8.11 13.18
C ILE A 295 12.75 6.78 13.91
N ARG A 296 13.47 6.55 15.03
CA ARG A 296 13.35 5.35 15.86
C ARG A 296 11.91 5.10 16.33
N GLU A 297 11.22 6.17 16.75
CA GLU A 297 9.82 6.13 17.15
C GLU A 297 8.88 5.47 16.12
N PHE A 298 9.16 5.62 14.82
CA PHE A 298 8.37 5.00 13.76
C PHE A 298 8.96 3.67 13.29
N THR A 299 10.29 3.52 13.25
CA THR A 299 10.87 2.22 12.90
C THR A 299 10.52 1.13 13.91
N ASP A 300 10.39 1.48 15.19
CA ASP A 300 9.95 0.56 16.24
C ASP A 300 8.50 0.09 16.05
N LEU A 301 7.68 0.86 15.32
CA LEU A 301 6.32 0.48 14.94
C LEU A 301 6.27 -0.39 13.68
N GLY A 302 7.39 -0.54 12.96
CA GLY A 302 7.50 -1.31 11.72
C GLY A 302 7.62 -0.48 10.45
N PHE A 303 7.72 0.85 10.54
CA PHE A 303 8.11 1.68 9.39
C PHE A 303 9.58 1.47 9.03
N GLN A 304 9.96 1.77 7.80
CA GLN A 304 11.31 1.52 7.29
C GLN A 304 11.94 2.78 6.70
N LEU A 305 13.13 3.11 7.18
CA LEU A 305 14.01 4.08 6.52
C LEU A 305 14.74 3.40 5.35
N SER A 306 14.05 3.15 4.25
CA SER A 306 14.67 2.58 3.04
C SER A 306 15.47 3.63 2.27
N TYR A 307 16.34 3.21 1.36
CA TYR A 307 17.07 4.15 0.48
C TYR A 307 16.15 4.93 -0.44
N LYS A 308 15.02 4.33 -0.85
CA LYS A 308 13.92 5.02 -1.51
C LYS A 308 13.42 6.20 -0.68
N VAL A 309 13.09 5.95 0.58
CA VAL A 309 12.60 6.98 1.51
C VAL A 309 13.65 8.07 1.75
N ILE A 310 14.92 7.69 1.93
CA ILE A 310 16.03 8.63 2.10
C ILE A 310 16.13 9.57 0.90
N VAL A 311 16.09 9.03 -0.32
CA VAL A 311 16.11 9.83 -1.55
C VAL A 311 14.86 10.71 -1.65
N ASP A 312 13.68 10.20 -1.30
CA ASP A 312 12.46 11.01 -1.24
C ASP A 312 12.57 12.19 -0.27
N ILE A 313 13.20 11.98 0.88
CA ILE A 313 13.45 13.03 1.88
C ILE A 313 14.41 14.06 1.29
N PHE A 314 15.50 13.63 0.63
CA PHE A 314 16.42 14.57 -0.01
C PHE A 314 15.76 15.39 -1.11
N ILE A 315 14.88 14.78 -1.91
CA ILE A 315 14.06 15.50 -2.90
C ILE A 315 13.16 16.52 -2.20
N THR A 316 12.46 16.11 -1.14
CA THR A 316 11.54 16.96 -0.38
C THR A 316 12.25 18.17 0.23
N PHE A 317 13.50 18.00 0.67
CA PHE A 317 14.30 19.05 1.29
C PHE A 317 15.36 19.66 0.39
N GLU A 318 15.32 19.45 -0.94
CA GLU A 318 16.40 19.80 -1.88
C GLU A 318 16.95 21.21 -1.65
N VAL A 319 16.08 22.21 -1.58
CA VAL A 319 16.44 23.63 -1.36
C VAL A 319 17.18 23.86 -0.03
N ARG A 320 16.88 23.06 0.99
CA ARG A 320 17.37 23.19 2.38
C ARG A 320 18.47 22.19 2.73
N LEU A 321 18.88 21.32 1.81
CA LEU A 321 19.91 20.30 2.09
C LEU A 321 21.24 20.92 2.55
N LYS A 322 21.56 22.13 2.10
CA LYS A 322 22.75 22.87 2.56
C LYS A 322 22.70 23.20 4.06
N ASP A 323 21.50 23.36 4.61
CA ASP A 323 21.29 23.82 5.99
C ASP A 323 21.06 22.66 6.97
N ILE A 324 20.38 21.59 6.51
CA ILE A 324 19.93 20.49 7.37
C ILE A 324 20.47 19.12 6.94
N GLY A 325 21.09 19.02 5.77
CA GLY A 325 21.46 17.75 5.16
C GLY A 325 22.47 16.97 5.99
N GLU A 326 23.47 17.64 6.56
CA GLU A 326 24.47 16.98 7.42
C GLU A 326 23.83 16.30 8.64
N ASP A 327 22.91 17.00 9.31
CA ASP A 327 22.20 16.47 10.48
C ASP A 327 21.30 15.29 10.11
N LEU A 328 20.66 15.34 8.95
CA LEU A 328 19.87 14.23 8.42
C LEU A 328 20.73 13.00 8.15
N VAL A 329 21.88 13.17 7.49
CA VAL A 329 22.78 12.06 7.14
C VAL A 329 23.36 11.41 8.41
N LYS A 330 23.73 12.21 9.42
CA LYS A 330 24.15 11.69 10.73
C LYS A 330 23.03 10.89 11.39
N ALA A 331 21.81 11.43 11.42
CA ALA A 331 20.66 10.75 12.01
C ALA A 331 20.30 9.45 11.28
N PHE A 332 20.42 9.42 9.95
CA PHE A 332 20.21 8.21 9.16
C PHE A 332 21.27 7.16 9.43
N THR A 333 22.52 7.57 9.67
CA THR A 333 23.61 6.66 10.05
C THR A 333 23.33 5.99 11.40
N GLU A 334 22.78 6.73 12.36
CA GLU A 334 22.38 6.18 13.65
C GLU A 334 21.15 5.27 13.57
N ALA A 335 20.18 5.61 12.72
CA ALA A 335 18.92 4.89 12.60
C ALA A 335 18.99 3.65 11.70
N LYS A 336 19.88 3.64 10.69
CA LYS A 336 20.01 2.55 9.70
C LYS A 336 21.42 1.96 9.72
N LYS A 337 21.52 0.72 10.21
CA LYS A 337 22.81 0.02 10.46
C LYS A 337 23.71 -0.14 9.23
N ASP A 338 23.13 -0.36 8.05
CA ASP A 338 23.85 -0.54 6.78
C ASP A 338 24.13 0.79 6.05
N PHE A 339 23.63 1.92 6.59
CA PHE A 339 23.70 3.21 5.92
C PHE A 339 25.13 3.60 5.55
N GLY A 340 26.07 3.59 6.50
CA GLY A 340 27.45 4.00 6.25
C GLY A 340 28.18 3.20 5.17
N LYS A 341 27.78 1.94 4.92
CA LYS A 341 28.42 1.09 3.90
C LYS A 341 27.77 1.24 2.53
N ASN A 342 26.44 1.30 2.49
CA ASN A 342 25.67 1.18 1.25
C ASN A 342 25.05 2.52 0.81
N TYR A 343 25.19 3.60 1.59
CA TYR A 343 24.58 4.91 1.30
C TYR A 343 24.85 5.40 -0.13
N LEU A 344 26.12 5.45 -0.52
CA LEU A 344 26.49 6.01 -1.80
C LEU A 344 25.91 5.18 -2.95
N SER A 345 26.14 3.87 -2.93
CA SER A 345 25.72 2.96 -4.00
C SER A 345 24.20 2.89 -4.12
N GLU A 346 23.48 2.76 -3.01
CA GLU A 346 22.03 2.56 -3.01
C GLU A 346 21.28 3.86 -3.31
N CYS A 347 21.71 5.00 -2.77
CA CYS A 347 21.08 6.29 -3.11
C CYS A 347 21.32 6.65 -4.59
N LEU A 348 22.51 6.41 -5.13
CA LEU A 348 22.78 6.65 -6.56
C LEU A 348 21.96 5.71 -7.45
N ALA A 349 21.84 4.43 -7.09
CA ALA A 349 21.01 3.47 -7.82
C ALA A 349 19.53 3.88 -7.86
N GLU A 350 18.99 4.34 -6.72
CA GLU A 350 17.60 4.82 -6.64
C GLU A 350 17.39 6.10 -7.46
N ILE A 351 18.33 7.06 -7.41
CA ILE A 351 18.26 8.29 -8.22
C ILE A 351 18.28 7.95 -9.72
N GLN A 352 19.17 7.05 -10.13
CA GLN A 352 19.27 6.58 -11.52
C GLN A 352 17.96 5.93 -11.97
N SER A 353 17.40 5.02 -11.16
CA SER A 353 16.12 4.38 -11.44
C SER A 353 14.97 5.39 -11.62
N ARG A 354 14.96 6.49 -10.86
CA ARG A 354 13.93 7.54 -10.98
C ARG A 354 14.10 8.42 -12.21
N LEU A 355 15.35 8.69 -12.61
CA LEU A 355 15.64 9.38 -13.87
C LEU A 355 15.13 8.56 -15.06
N GLU A 356 15.41 7.26 -15.09
CA GLU A 356 14.93 6.35 -16.14
C GLU A 356 13.40 6.28 -16.22
N ARG A 357 12.72 6.42 -15.07
CA ARG A 357 11.25 6.45 -14.99
C ARG A 357 10.63 7.83 -15.23
N ASN A 358 11.43 8.87 -15.52
CA ASN A 358 11.01 10.27 -15.62
C ASN A 358 10.28 10.80 -14.36
N GLN A 359 10.67 10.31 -13.19
CA GLN A 359 10.12 10.71 -11.88
C GLN A 359 10.96 11.79 -11.20
N LEU A 360 12.12 12.11 -11.76
CA LEU A 360 13.07 13.09 -11.25
C LEU A 360 13.67 13.88 -12.42
N THR A 361 13.80 15.20 -12.28
CA THR A 361 14.40 16.03 -13.35
C THR A 361 15.94 15.90 -13.32
N PRO A 362 16.63 16.02 -14.47
CA PRO A 362 18.09 15.98 -14.52
C PRO A 362 18.77 17.05 -13.66
N GLU A 363 18.17 18.24 -13.55
CA GLU A 363 18.71 19.31 -12.71
C GLU A 363 18.64 18.96 -11.22
N MET A 364 17.48 18.48 -10.78
CA MET A 364 17.27 18.11 -9.38
C MET A 364 18.09 16.89 -8.98
N SER A 365 18.20 15.89 -9.87
CA SER A 365 19.06 14.73 -9.63
C SER A 365 20.52 15.15 -9.45
N GLN A 366 21.04 16.05 -10.28
CA GLN A 366 22.42 16.50 -10.16
C GLN A 366 22.68 17.18 -8.81
N LYS A 367 21.78 18.07 -8.36
CA LYS A 367 21.94 18.73 -7.05
C LYS A 367 21.96 17.74 -5.89
N ILE A 368 21.10 16.72 -5.95
CA ILE A 368 21.05 15.67 -4.91
C ILE A 368 22.29 14.79 -4.97
N ILE A 369 22.75 14.41 -6.16
CA ILE A 369 24.00 13.65 -6.36
C ILE A 369 25.19 14.44 -5.81
N ASP A 370 25.30 15.72 -6.16
CA ASP A 370 26.37 16.59 -5.66
C ASP A 370 26.34 16.67 -4.13
N PHE A 371 25.15 16.80 -3.52
CA PHE A 371 25.01 16.75 -2.08
C PHE A 371 25.50 15.43 -1.49
N ILE A 372 25.06 14.29 -2.05
CA ILE A 372 25.41 12.93 -1.59
C ILE A 372 26.92 12.69 -1.67
N MET A 373 27.54 13.03 -2.80
CA MET A 373 28.97 12.81 -3.06
C MET A 373 29.87 13.67 -2.16
N ASN A 374 29.38 14.84 -1.73
CA ASN A 374 30.10 15.75 -0.85
C ASN A 374 29.96 15.41 0.65
N GLN A 375 29.17 14.39 1.02
CA GLN A 375 29.09 13.96 2.42
C GLN A 375 30.29 13.09 2.79
N ASN A 376 31.13 13.55 3.73
CA ASN A 376 32.28 12.79 4.21
C ASN A 376 31.87 11.74 5.26
N LEU A 377 31.32 10.61 4.79
CA LEU A 377 30.88 9.52 5.67
C LEU A 377 32.01 8.71 6.32
N VAL A 378 33.21 8.76 5.75
CA VAL A 378 34.37 7.96 6.21
C VAL A 378 34.80 8.37 7.61
N GLU A 379 34.74 9.67 7.93
CA GLU A 379 35.04 10.17 9.27
C GLU A 379 33.95 9.83 10.30
N TRP A 380 32.67 9.78 9.89
CA TRP A 380 31.56 9.55 10.82
C TRP A 380 31.38 8.07 11.18
N VAL A 381 31.61 7.16 10.25
CA VAL A 381 31.60 5.71 10.53
C VAL A 381 32.74 5.33 11.48
N ALA A 382 33.88 6.00 11.40
CA ALA A 382 35.00 5.80 12.32
C ALA A 382 34.67 6.26 13.76
N GLN A 383 33.85 7.30 13.94
CA GLN A 383 33.43 7.80 15.26
C GLN A 383 32.38 6.92 15.94
N ILE A 384 31.49 6.26 15.18
CA ILE A 384 30.44 5.37 15.74
C ILE A 384 31.01 4.03 16.22
N GLN A 385 32.20 3.63 15.72
CA GLN A 385 32.87 2.39 16.14
C GLN A 385 33.72 2.53 17.41
N VAL A 386 33.89 3.74 17.96
CA VAL A 386 34.60 3.97 19.22
C VAL A 386 33.57 4.07 20.36
N PRO A 387 33.56 3.17 21.36
CA PRO A 387 32.63 3.28 22.49
C PRO A 387 32.92 4.54 23.31
N PRO A 388 31.90 5.22 23.86
CA PRO A 388 32.11 6.35 24.76
C PRO A 388 32.75 5.83 26.06
N GLY A 389 34.06 6.09 26.23
CA GLY A 389 34.80 5.69 27.44
C GLY A 389 36.30 5.43 27.29
N GLN A 390 36.91 5.68 26.13
CA GLN A 390 38.36 5.61 25.97
C GLN A 390 38.89 6.91 25.34
N ASN A 391 39.12 7.91 26.19
CA ASN A 391 40.15 8.94 26.01
C ASN A 391 40.83 9.15 27.35
#